data_AF-A0A970P6J0-F1
#
_entry.id   AF-A0A970P6J0-F1
#
_cell.length_a   1.000
_cell.length_b   1.000
_cell.length_c   1.000
_cell.angle_alpha   90.00
_cell.angle_beta   90.00
_cell.angle_gamma   90.00
#
_symmetry.space_group_name_H-M   'P 1'
#
loop_
_entity.id
_entity.type
_entity.pdbx_description
1 polymer ?
#
loop_
_entity_poly.entity_id
_entity_poly.type
_entity_poly.pdbx_seq_one_letter_code
_entity_poly.pdbx_strand_id
1 'polypeptide(L)'
;MHKFRKKGGKELTPISTASLPDVVFMLLFFFMVSTTMREVSYKVHIRLPQATELSKLEKKSLVSYIYVGEPLLQYQKTFGIAPRIQLNDQFANVGDIQDYVIAEREARDEAERPLMITSLKV
;
A
#
# COMPACT_ATOMS: atom_id res chain seq x y z
N MET A 1 36.73 29.90 -58.55
CA MET A 1 35.55 30.14 -57.68
C MET A 1 35.05 28.80 -57.15
N HIS A 2 35.27 28.51 -55.87
CA HIS A 2 34.86 27.26 -55.23
C HIS A 2 33.47 27.44 -54.62
N LYS A 3 32.48 26.64 -55.04
CA LYS A 3 31.08 26.72 -54.58
C LYS A 3 30.98 26.19 -53.14
N PHE A 4 30.73 27.07 -52.18
CA PHE A 4 30.36 26.70 -50.81
C PHE A 4 28.92 26.16 -50.77
N ARG A 5 28.76 24.86 -50.50
CA ARG A 5 27.45 24.25 -50.14
C ARG A 5 27.11 24.65 -48.70
N LYS A 6 26.09 25.49 -48.51
CA LYS A 6 25.44 25.70 -47.20
C LYS A 6 24.77 24.38 -46.77
N LYS A 7 25.40 23.64 -45.87
CA LYS A 7 24.71 22.67 -44.99
C LYS A 7 24.15 23.45 -43.81
N GLY A 8 22.90 23.88 -43.89
CA GLY A 8 22.27 24.67 -42.83
C GLY A 8 20.77 24.44 -42.82
N GLY A 9 20.34 23.52 -41.98
CA GLY A 9 18.95 23.14 -41.80
C GLY A 9 18.88 21.75 -41.17
N LYS A 10 19.36 21.60 -39.93
CA LYS A 10 18.90 20.50 -39.09
C LYS A 10 17.43 20.79 -38.79
N GLU A 11 16.53 20.39 -39.69
CA GLU A 11 15.14 20.16 -39.28
C GLU A 11 15.20 19.19 -38.12
N LEU A 12 14.70 19.63 -36.97
CA LEU A 12 14.50 18.75 -35.83
C LEU A 12 13.67 17.58 -36.35
N THR A 13 14.26 16.38 -36.31
CA THR A 13 13.60 15.15 -36.71
C THR A 13 12.24 15.13 -36.01
N PRO A 14 11.11 14.95 -36.73
CA PRO A 14 9.80 14.98 -36.10
C PRO A 14 9.83 14.04 -34.89
N ILE A 15 9.40 14.55 -33.73
CA ILE A 15 9.37 13.77 -32.49
C ILE A 15 8.68 12.45 -32.82
N SER A 16 9.38 11.34 -32.56
CA SER A 16 8.95 10.02 -32.97
C SER A 16 7.65 9.67 -32.20
N THR A 17 6.50 9.99 -32.81
CA THR A 17 5.17 9.68 -32.24
C THR A 17 4.91 8.19 -32.21
N ALA A 18 5.74 7.38 -32.87
CA ALA A 18 5.73 5.92 -32.80
C ALA A 18 5.87 5.40 -31.35
N SER A 19 6.56 6.15 -30.49
CA SER A 19 6.77 5.76 -29.08
C SER A 19 5.73 6.36 -28.12
N LEU A 20 4.91 7.33 -28.56
CA LEU A 20 3.92 7.98 -27.70
C LEU A 20 2.87 6.98 -27.15
N PRO A 21 2.29 6.08 -27.96
CA PRO A 21 1.33 5.09 -27.45
C PRO A 21 1.95 4.18 -26.38
N ASP A 22 3.19 3.72 -26.60
CA ASP A 22 3.90 2.83 -25.67
C ASP A 22 4.18 3.53 -24.33
N VAL A 23 4.65 4.78 -24.36
CA VAL A 23 4.84 5.60 -23.15
C VAL A 23 3.51 5.82 -22.41
N VAL A 24 2.41 6.06 -23.13
CA VAL A 24 1.09 6.19 -22.53
C VAL A 24 0.64 4.88 -21.88
N PHE A 25 0.83 3.73 -22.55
CA PHE A 25 0.51 2.43 -21.95
C PHE A 25 1.39 2.11 -20.74
N MET A 26 2.69 2.41 -20.79
CA MET A 26 3.60 2.26 -19.66
C MET A 26 3.15 3.10 -18.46
N LEU A 27 2.77 4.35 -18.68
CA LEU A 27 2.26 5.23 -17.61
C LEU A 27 0.90 4.76 -17.09
N LEU A 28 0.01 4.24 -17.94
CA LEU A 28 -1.27 3.68 -17.51
C LEU A 28 -1.09 2.41 -16.66
N PHE A 29 -0.21 1.49 -17.05
CA PHE A 29 0.11 0.33 -16.21
C PHE A 29 0.80 0.75 -14.91
N PHE A 30 1.68 1.75 -14.94
CA PHE A 30 2.28 2.31 -13.74
C PHE A 30 1.22 2.89 -12.79
N PHE A 31 0.30 3.71 -13.29
CA PHE A 31 -0.79 4.24 -12.48
C PHE A 31 -1.71 3.11 -11.99
N MET A 32 -2.06 2.14 -12.83
CA MET A 32 -2.91 1.01 -12.46
C MET A 32 -2.27 0.14 -11.36
N VAL A 33 -0.96 -0.10 -11.40
CA VAL A 33 -0.23 -0.83 -10.35
C VAL A 33 -0.06 0.02 -9.09
N SER A 34 0.16 1.32 -9.21
CA SER A 34 0.30 2.23 -8.06
C SER A 34 -1.01 2.50 -7.31
N THR A 35 -2.15 2.34 -8.00
CA THR A 35 -3.49 2.63 -7.47
C THR A 35 -4.16 1.43 -6.82
N THR A 36 -3.62 0.21 -6.97
CA THR A 36 -4.14 -0.94 -6.23
C THR A 36 -3.77 -0.82 -4.77
N MET A 37 -4.79 -0.74 -3.90
CA MET A 37 -4.62 -0.79 -2.46
C MET A 37 -3.87 -2.07 -2.07
N ARG A 38 -2.82 -1.94 -1.24
CA ARG A 38 -2.07 -3.10 -0.74
C ARG A 38 -2.99 -3.96 0.11
N GLU A 39 -3.19 -5.20 -0.30
CA GLU A 39 -3.93 -6.19 0.49
C GLU A 39 -3.06 -6.70 1.64
N VAL A 40 -3.61 -6.72 2.85
CA VAL A 40 -2.94 -7.30 4.03
C VAL A 40 -3.24 -8.79 4.08
N SER A 41 -2.20 -9.60 4.23
CA SER A 41 -2.36 -11.05 4.35
C SER A 41 -2.56 -11.45 5.81
N TYR A 42 -3.73 -12.01 6.14
CA TYR A 42 -4.01 -12.49 7.48
C TYR A 42 -3.14 -13.70 7.83
N LYS A 43 -2.43 -13.64 8.96
CA LYS A 43 -1.60 -14.72 9.51
C LYS A 43 -2.21 -15.35 10.76
N VAL A 44 -3.21 -14.69 11.35
CA VAL A 44 -4.00 -15.18 12.49
C VAL A 44 -5.44 -15.47 12.09
N HIS A 45 -6.04 -16.47 12.72
CA HIS A 45 -7.48 -16.71 12.67
C HIS A 45 -8.20 -15.62 13.47
N ILE A 46 -9.21 -15.02 12.85
CA ILE A 46 -10.05 -13.98 13.46
C ILE A 46 -11.49 -14.39 13.25
N ARG A 47 -12.27 -14.41 14.32
CA ARG A 47 -13.72 -14.62 14.22
C ARG A 47 -14.43 -13.29 14.45
N LEU A 48 -14.77 -12.64 13.34
CA LEU A 48 -15.56 -11.41 13.40
C LEU A 48 -16.94 -11.71 14.02
N PRO A 49 -17.39 -10.92 15.01
CA PRO A 49 -18.74 -11.06 15.55
C PRO A 49 -19.78 -10.71 14.49
N GLN A 50 -20.95 -11.34 14.57
CA GLN A 50 -22.10 -10.92 13.77
C GLN A 50 -22.60 -9.58 14.31
N ALA A 51 -22.64 -8.56 13.46
CA ALA A 51 -23.10 -7.22 13.82
C ALA A 51 -24.38 -6.88 13.05
N THR A 52 -25.40 -6.44 13.77
CA THR A 52 -26.69 -6.00 13.20
C THR A 52 -26.61 -4.55 12.68
N GLU A 53 -25.80 -3.71 13.32
CA GLU A 53 -25.60 -2.30 12.96
C GLU A 53 -24.13 -2.08 12.59
N LEU A 54 -23.89 -1.78 11.31
CA LEU A 54 -22.56 -1.48 10.78
C LEU A 54 -22.44 0.01 10.53
N SER A 55 -21.55 0.69 11.26
CA SER A 55 -21.14 2.05 10.90
C SER A 55 -20.13 1.99 9.76
N LYS A 56 -20.40 2.69 8.66
CA LYS A 56 -19.50 2.72 7.51
C LYS A 56 -18.36 3.67 7.81
N LEU A 57 -17.15 3.11 7.90
CA LEU A 57 -15.92 3.91 7.98
C LEU A 57 -15.74 4.70 6.68
N GLU A 58 -15.85 6.02 6.75
CA GLU A 58 -15.77 6.92 5.59
C GLU A 58 -14.39 6.87 4.92
N LYS A 59 -13.33 6.78 5.71
CA LYS A 59 -11.95 6.72 5.23
C LYS A 59 -11.26 5.44 5.68
N LYS A 60 -11.47 4.34 4.94
CA LYS A 60 -10.82 3.05 5.21
C LYS A 60 -9.28 3.13 5.21
N SER A 61 -8.71 4.09 4.47
CA SER A 61 -7.27 4.33 4.43
C SER A 61 -6.69 4.83 5.75
N LEU A 62 -7.50 5.46 6.62
CA LEU A 62 -7.09 5.99 7.92
C LEU A 62 -7.29 5.00 9.07
N VAL A 63 -7.71 3.77 8.75
CA VAL A 63 -7.92 2.72 9.74
C VAL A 63 -6.70 1.82 9.77
N SER A 64 -5.94 1.88 10.85
CA SER A 64 -4.85 0.95 11.10
C SER A 64 -5.40 -0.26 11.86
N TYR A 65 -5.18 -1.45 11.34
CA TYR A 65 -5.70 -2.68 11.94
C TYR A 65 -4.64 -3.36 12.80
N ILE A 66 -5.08 -3.86 13.96
CA ILE A 66 -4.31 -4.75 14.83
C ILE A 66 -5.09 -6.05 14.89
N TYR A 67 -4.40 -7.15 14.57
CA TYR A 67 -5.00 -8.47 14.52
C TYR A 67 -4.47 -9.30 15.67
N VAL A 68 -5.34 -9.99 16.39
CA VAL A 68 -4.96 -10.85 17.51
C VAL A 68 -5.68 -12.18 17.34
N GLY A 69 -4.95 -13.28 17.41
CA GLY A 69 -5.57 -14.59 17.28
C GLY A 69 -4.57 -15.73 17.18
N GLU A 70 -5.10 -16.94 17.05
CA GLU A 70 -4.28 -18.12 16.85
C GLU A 70 -3.65 -18.09 15.45
N PRO A 71 -2.35 -18.36 15.30
CA PRO A 71 -1.72 -18.46 13.99
C PRO A 71 -2.43 -19.46 13.09
N LEU A 72 -2.51 -19.16 11.78
CA LEU A 72 -2.98 -20.11 10.78
C LEU A 72 -2.15 -21.40 10.82
N LEU A 73 -2.74 -22.53 10.41
CA LEU A 73 -2.11 -23.87 10.46
C LEU A 73 -0.68 -23.91 9.90
N GLN A 74 -0.41 -23.13 8.85
CA GLN A 74 0.92 -23.00 8.23
C GLN A 74 1.98 -22.36 9.16
N TYR A 75 1.58 -21.48 10.07
CA TYR A 75 2.46 -20.77 11.01
C TYR A 75 2.54 -21.45 12.38
N GLN A 76 1.64 -22.39 12.70
CA GLN A 76 1.63 -23.08 13.99
C GLN A 76 2.88 -23.92 14.25
N LYS A 77 3.51 -24.47 13.21
CA LYS A 77 4.76 -25.23 13.35
C LYS A 77 5.91 -24.39 13.91
N THR A 78 5.92 -23.08 13.63
CA THR A 78 6.99 -22.17 14.04
C THR A 78 6.61 -21.36 15.28
N PHE A 79 5.35 -20.95 15.39
CA PHE A 79 4.89 -20.00 16.41
C PHE A 79 4.00 -20.60 17.50
N GLY A 80 3.61 -21.87 17.33
CA GLY A 80 2.68 -22.57 18.23
C GLY A 80 1.22 -22.18 18.00
N ILE A 81 0.37 -22.63 18.92
CA ILE A 81 -1.08 -22.35 18.93
C ILE A 81 -1.45 -21.16 19.82
N ALA A 82 -0.49 -20.63 20.59
CA ALA A 82 -0.76 -19.50 21.47
C ALA A 82 -1.18 -18.26 20.66
N PRO A 83 -2.15 -17.46 21.14
CA PRO A 83 -2.55 -16.23 20.48
C PRO A 83 -1.34 -15.30 20.25
N ARG A 84 -1.25 -14.77 19.03
CA ARG A 84 -0.20 -13.82 18.62
C ARG A 84 -0.85 -12.54 18.12
N ILE A 85 -0.10 -11.45 18.24
CA ILE A 85 -0.46 -10.16 17.67
C ILE A 85 0.17 -10.08 16.28
N GLN A 86 -0.60 -9.59 15.32
CA GLN A 86 -0.16 -9.28 13.99
C GLN A 86 -0.42 -7.79 13.73
N LEU A 87 0.64 -7.09 13.35
CA LEU A 87 0.63 -5.70 12.90
C LEU A 87 0.94 -5.72 11.40
N ASN A 88 -0.02 -5.29 10.57
CA ASN A 88 0.06 -5.42 9.12
C ASN A 88 0.39 -6.87 8.68
N ASP A 89 1.53 -7.07 8.01
CA ASP A 89 1.97 -8.36 7.48
C ASP A 89 2.94 -9.11 8.42
N GLN A 90 3.12 -8.68 9.68
CA GLN A 90 4.13 -9.26 10.59
C GLN A 90 3.59 -9.62 11.97
N PHE A 91 4.14 -10.68 12.56
CA PHE A 91 3.89 -11.01 13.98
C PHE A 91 4.69 -10.05 14.86
N ALA A 92 4.06 -9.58 15.93
CA ALA A 92 4.60 -8.59 16.83
C ALA A 92 4.28 -8.93 18.29
N ASN A 93 4.97 -8.26 19.21
CA ASN A 93 4.69 -8.30 20.64
C ASN A 93 3.93 -7.04 21.07
N VAL A 94 3.49 -7.03 22.33
CA VAL A 94 2.75 -5.89 22.91
C VAL A 94 3.60 -4.60 22.89
N GLY A 95 4.92 -4.71 23.09
CA GLY A 95 5.82 -3.55 23.07
C GLY A 95 5.91 -2.86 21.71
N ASP A 96 5.79 -3.63 20.63
CA ASP A 96 5.96 -3.12 19.25
C ASP A 96 4.73 -2.32 18.77
N ILE A 97 3.60 -2.39 19.50
CA ILE A 97 2.36 -1.71 19.14
C ILE A 97 2.54 -0.19 19.18
N GLN A 98 3.28 0.32 20.16
CA GLN A 98 3.48 1.76 20.31
C GLN A 98 4.26 2.32 19.12
N ASP A 99 5.39 1.69 18.80
CA ASP A 99 6.23 2.08 17.67
C ASP A 99 5.48 1.98 16.34
N TYR A 100 4.66 0.93 16.20
CA TYR A 100 3.78 0.77 15.04
C TYR A 100 2.77 1.91 14.89
N VAL A 101 2.07 2.29 15.97
CA VAL A 101 1.09 3.38 15.93
C VAL A 101 1.77 4.73 15.65
N ILE A 102 2.97 4.95 16.20
CA ILE A 102 3.76 6.16 15.92
C ILE A 102 4.17 6.18 14.44
N ALA A 103 4.70 5.09 13.91
CA ALA A 103 5.10 4.98 12.51
C ALA A 103 3.91 5.20 11.55
N GLU A 104 2.75 4.60 11.85
CA GLU A 104 1.52 4.82 11.09
C GLU A 104 1.07 6.29 11.15
N ARG A 105 1.31 6.99 12.27
CA ARG A 105 0.96 8.41 12.43
C ARG A 105 1.92 9.34 11.69
N GLU A 106 3.20 9.00 11.65
CA GLU A 106 4.23 9.76 10.93
C GLU A 106 4.12 9.58 9.42
N ALA A 107 3.68 8.42 8.96
CA ALA A 107 3.41 8.14 7.54
C ALA A 107 2.19 8.90 6.98
N ARG A 108 1.43 9.61 7.82
CA ARG A 108 0.21 10.34 7.45
C ARG A 108 0.40 11.84 7.57
N ASP A 109 -0.33 12.55 6.72
CA ASP A 109 -0.39 14.00 6.75
C ASP A 109 -0.91 14.52 8.10
N GLU A 110 -0.37 15.65 8.55
CA GLU A 110 -0.72 16.25 9.85
C GLU A 110 -2.21 16.51 10.02
N ALA A 111 -2.89 16.90 8.94
CA ALA A 111 -4.32 17.13 8.92
C ALA A 111 -5.16 15.85 9.12
N GLU A 112 -4.60 14.68 8.80
CA GLU A 112 -5.30 13.39 8.90
C GLU A 112 -4.98 12.62 10.19
N ARG A 113 -3.90 12.98 10.90
CA ARG A 113 -3.55 12.41 12.21
C ARG A 113 -4.70 12.36 13.23
N PRO A 114 -5.56 13.39 13.40
CA PRO A 114 -6.66 13.33 14.37
C PRO A 114 -7.83 12.43 13.91
N LEU A 115 -7.87 12.05 12.63
CA LEU A 115 -8.91 11.20 12.05
C LEU A 115 -8.50 9.73 11.99
N MET A 116 -7.30 9.39 12.49
CA MET A 116 -6.80 8.02 12.53
C MET A 116 -7.60 7.18 13.52
N ILE A 117 -7.95 5.97 13.09
CA ILE A 117 -8.69 5.01 13.91
C ILE A 117 -7.87 3.73 14.00
N THR A 118 -7.60 3.25 15.21
CA THR A 118 -7.00 1.93 15.41
C THR A 118 -8.11 0.91 15.63
N SER A 119 -8.25 -0.06 14.73
CA SER A 119 -9.23 -1.13 14.83
C SER A 119 -8.57 -2.41 15.33
N LEU A 120 -8.99 -2.86 16.51
CA LEU A 120 -8.60 -4.15 17.05
C LEU A 120 -9.56 -5.25 16.56
N LYS A 121 -9.01 -6.31 15.99
CA LYS A 121 -9.74 -7.50 15.56
C LYS A 121 -9.18 -8.72 16.28
N VAL A 122 -10.04 -9.39 17.03
CA VAL A 122 -9.74 -10.58 17.85
C VAL A 122 -10.62 -11.74 17.36
#